data_AF-A0A2S5D296-F1
#
_entry.id   AF-A0A2S5D296-F1
#
_cell.length_a   1.000
_cell.length_b   1.000
_cell.length_c   1.000
_cell.angle_alpha   90.00
_cell.angle_beta   90.00
_cell.angle_gamma   90.00
#
_symmetry.space_group_name_H-M   'P 1'
#
loop_
_entity.id
_entity.type
_entity.pdbx_description
1 polymer ?
#
loop_
_entity_poly.entity_id
_entity_poly.type
_entity_poly.pdbx_seq_one_letter_code
_entity_poly.pdbx_strand_id
1 'polypeptide(L)'
;MVRINIKPFEIKATEMERLKREMKGNLTKVLAIKLDVEDYGKLTQQQIAEVLGITRMTLYRWKRYDYIFEYELERQHKLRSEHYRKEYRKLSDRRRISASAILGDEAYLRM
;
A
#
# COMPACT_ATOMS: atom_id res chain seq x y z
N MET A 1 -25.31 -5.28 -1.06
CA MET A 1 -23.88 -5.52 -0.80
C MET A 1 -23.22 -4.19 -0.45
N VAL A 2 -22.83 -3.98 0.82
CA VAL A 2 -22.22 -2.71 1.25
C VAL A 2 -20.82 -2.59 0.62
N ARG A 3 -20.64 -1.68 -0.34
CA ARG A 3 -19.32 -1.37 -0.90
C ARG A 3 -18.53 -0.62 0.16
N ILE A 4 -17.59 -1.30 0.81
CA ILE A 4 -16.66 -0.66 1.74
C ILE A 4 -15.65 0.13 0.90
N ASN A 5 -15.77 1.45 0.91
CA ASN A 5 -14.83 2.33 0.21
C ASN A 5 -13.59 2.54 1.09
N ILE A 6 -12.54 1.76 0.83
CA ILE A 6 -11.25 1.85 1.54
C ILE A 6 -10.34 2.75 0.72
N LYS A 7 -9.78 3.81 1.33
CA LYS A 7 -8.86 4.70 0.64
C LYS A 7 -7.63 3.90 0.15
N PRO A 8 -7.25 3.98 -1.13
CA PRO A 8 -6.07 3.28 -1.63
C PRO A 8 -4.79 3.80 -0.97
N PHE A 9 -3.78 2.94 -0.89
CA PHE A 9 -2.43 3.36 -0.52
C PHE A 9 -1.74 4.00 -1.72
N GLU A 10 -1.11 5.15 -1.49
CA GLU A 10 -0.36 5.90 -2.50
C GLU A 10 0.98 6.35 -1.91
N ILE A 11 2.07 6.12 -2.66
CA ILE A 11 3.39 6.64 -2.33
C ILE A 11 3.40 8.13 -2.68
N LYS A 12 3.52 8.97 -1.63
CA LYS A 12 3.54 10.43 -1.75
C LYS A 12 4.78 10.93 -2.50
N ALA A 13 4.69 12.12 -3.11
CA ALA A 13 5.79 12.74 -3.83
C ALA A 13 7.08 12.89 -3.00
N THR A 14 6.97 13.24 -1.72
CA THR A 14 8.13 13.34 -0.81
C THR A 14 8.85 12.00 -0.65
N GLU A 15 8.10 10.91 -0.63
CA GLU A 15 8.65 9.56 -0.53
C GLU A 15 9.24 9.09 -1.86
N MET A 16 8.63 9.47 -2.99
CA MET A 16 9.20 9.25 -4.32
C MET A 16 10.57 9.91 -4.48
N GLU A 17 10.73 11.15 -4.02
CA GLU A 17 12.03 11.85 -4.05
C GLU A 17 13.06 11.19 -3.12
N ARG A 18 12.62 10.66 -1.97
CA ARG A 18 13.51 9.87 -1.10
C ARG A 18 13.98 8.61 -1.81
N LEU A 19 13.05 7.81 -2.36
CA LEU A 19 13.38 6.59 -3.10
C LEU A 19 14.30 6.89 -4.29
N LYS A 20 14.10 8.01 -5.00
CA LYS A 20 14.98 8.43 -6.08
C LYS A 20 16.41 8.66 -5.60
N ARG A 21 16.62 9.24 -4.41
CA ARG A 21 17.96 9.39 -3.81
C ARG A 21 18.58 8.03 -3.46
N GLU A 22 17.83 7.16 -2.79
CA GLU A 22 18.30 5.81 -2.41
C GLU A 22 18.69 4.98 -3.65
N MET A 23 17.91 5.09 -4.73
CA MET A 23 18.14 4.41 -5.99
C MET A 23 19.18 5.11 -6.89
N LYS A 24 19.94 6.08 -6.36
CA LYS A 24 20.96 6.85 -7.10
C LYS A 24 20.43 7.47 -8.39
N GLY A 25 19.19 7.94 -8.37
CA GLY A 25 18.49 8.53 -9.52
C GLY A 25 17.84 7.53 -10.48
N ASN A 26 17.91 6.21 -10.23
CA ASN A 26 17.29 5.21 -11.10
C ASN A 26 15.75 5.23 -10.98
N LEU A 27 15.11 6.01 -11.86
CA LEU A 27 13.66 6.19 -11.87
C LEU A 27 12.89 4.89 -12.14
N THR A 28 13.41 4.00 -12.99
CA THR A 28 12.75 2.73 -13.31
C THR A 28 12.58 1.85 -12.07
N LYS A 29 13.59 1.80 -11.19
CA LYS A 29 13.48 1.09 -9.91
C LYS A 29 12.45 1.73 -8.98
N VAL A 30 12.44 3.06 -8.88
CA VAL A 30 11.46 3.78 -8.07
C VAL A 30 10.03 3.50 -8.55
N LEU A 31 9.80 3.55 -9.87
CA LEU A 31 8.50 3.24 -10.47
C LEU A 31 8.12 1.77 -10.29
N ALA A 32 9.09 0.84 -10.34
CA ALA A 32 8.84 -0.56 -10.03
C ALA A 32 8.34 -0.75 -8.60
N ILE A 33 8.95 -0.09 -7.62
CA ILE A 33 8.48 -0.11 -6.22
C ILE A 33 7.07 0.47 -6.12
N LYS A 34 6.81 1.61 -6.77
CA LYS A 34 5.50 2.25 -6.76
C LYS A 34 4.40 1.34 -7.31
N LEU A 35 4.59 0.79 -8.51
CA LEU A 35 3.63 -0.08 -9.17
C LEU A 35 3.38 -1.36 -8.37
N ASP A 36 4.45 -1.99 -7.87
CA ASP A 36 4.33 -3.25 -7.12
C ASP A 36 3.53 -3.07 -5.82
N VAL A 37 3.67 -1.93 -5.16
CA VAL A 37 3.03 -1.65 -3.87
C VAL A 37 1.59 -1.15 -4.07
N GLU A 38 1.37 -0.16 -4.93
CA GLU A 38 0.05 0.44 -5.13
C GLU A 38 -0.95 -0.55 -5.76
N ASP A 39 -0.45 -1.40 -6.66
CA ASP A 39 -1.24 -2.43 -7.35
C ASP A 39 -0.91 -3.86 -6.89
N TYR A 40 -0.44 -3.99 -5.64
CA TYR A 40 -0.14 -5.29 -5.06
C TYR A 40 -1.33 -6.26 -5.17
N GLY A 41 -1.07 -7.43 -5.74
CA GLY A 41 -2.06 -8.48 -5.99
C GLY A 41 -2.94 -8.25 -7.23
N LYS A 42 -2.82 -7.11 -7.92
CA LYS A 42 -3.53 -6.81 -9.17
C LYS A 42 -2.63 -6.98 -10.40
N LEU A 43 -1.38 -6.52 -10.30
CA LEU A 43 -0.40 -6.67 -11.37
C LEU A 43 0.53 -7.85 -11.11
N THR A 44 0.76 -8.64 -12.15
CA THR A 44 1.80 -9.64 -12.16
C THR A 44 3.16 -9.00 -12.36
N GLN A 45 4.23 -9.71 -11.97
CA GLN A 45 5.60 -9.25 -12.20
C GLN A 45 5.91 -9.04 -13.69
N GLN A 46 5.27 -9.81 -14.58
CA GLN A 46 5.41 -9.65 -16.03
C GLN A 46 4.82 -8.31 -16.49
N GLN A 47 3.60 -7.99 -16.06
CA GLN A 47 2.93 -6.73 -16.42
C GLN A 47 3.68 -5.50 -15.90
N ILE A 48 4.20 -5.55 -14.67
CA ILE A 48 5.04 -4.46 -14.13
C ILE A 48 6.29 -4.27 -15.00
N ALA A 49 6.93 -5.36 -15.41
CA ALA A 49 8.13 -5.30 -16.25
C ALA A 49 7.82 -4.70 -17.64
N GLU A 50 6.70 -5.09 -18.25
CA GLU A 50 6.23 -4.56 -19.54
C GLU A 50 5.95 -3.05 -19.47
N VAL A 51 5.24 -2.58 -18.44
CA VAL A 51 4.96 -1.15 -18.23
C VAL A 51 6.25 -0.33 -18.13
N LEU A 52 7.30 -0.91 -17.58
CA LEU A 52 8.58 -0.25 -17.36
C LEU A 52 9.60 -0.46 -18.48
N GLY A 53 9.25 -1.21 -19.54
CA GLY A 53 10.16 -1.51 -20.65
C GLY A 53 11.39 -2.34 -20.24
N ILE A 54 11.26 -3.17 -19.20
CA ILE A 54 12.33 -4.06 -18.72
C ILE A 54 11.92 -5.52 -18.85
N THR A 55 12.89 -6.42 -18.79
CA THR A 55 12.56 -7.85 -18.73
C THR A 55 12.05 -8.25 -17.34
N ARG A 56 11.17 -9.25 -17.28
CA ARG A 56 10.75 -9.86 -16.00
C ARG A 56 11.95 -10.34 -15.17
N MET A 57 12.99 -10.85 -15.84
CA MET A 57 14.23 -11.30 -15.20
C MET A 57 14.99 -10.15 -14.54
N THR A 58 15.02 -8.97 -15.17
CA THR A 58 15.60 -7.76 -14.57
C THR A 58 14.89 -7.40 -13.26
N LEU A 59 13.55 -7.36 -13.28
CA LEU A 59 12.77 -7.07 -12.08
C LEU A 59 12.96 -8.14 -10.99
N TYR A 60 13.04 -9.42 -11.38
CA TYR A 60 13.35 -10.52 -10.45
C TYR A 60 14.71 -10.33 -9.78
N ARG A 61 15.74 -9.99 -10.56
CA ARG A 61 17.09 -9.78 -10.04
C ARG A 61 17.13 -8.61 -9.05
N TRP A 62 16.41 -7.52 -9.31
CA TRP A 62 16.31 -6.42 -8.34
C TRP A 62 15.68 -6.89 -7.03
N LYS A 63 14.56 -7.62 -7.09
CA LYS A 63 13.89 -8.15 -5.90
C LYS A 63 14.69 -9.16 -5.09
N ARG A 64 15.73 -9.78 -5.67
CA ARG A 64 16.49 -10.88 -5.05
C ARG A 64 17.94 -10.57 -4.71
N TYR A 65 18.56 -9.66 -5.45
CA TYR A 65 20.00 -9.45 -5.40
C TYR A 65 20.37 -7.97 -5.23
N ASP A 66 19.41 -7.05 -5.38
CA ASP A 66 19.63 -5.65 -5.07
C ASP A 66 19.07 -5.35 -3.67
N TYR A 67 19.97 -5.35 -2.69
CA TYR A 67 19.62 -5.16 -1.28
C TYR A 67 18.88 -3.85 -1.02
N ILE A 68 19.28 -2.75 -1.69
CA ILE A 68 18.63 -1.45 -1.48
C ILE A 68 17.21 -1.50 -2.04
N PHE A 69 17.04 -2.10 -3.22
CA PHE A 69 15.73 -2.28 -3.83
C PHE A 69 14.81 -3.17 -2.99
N GLU A 70 15.29 -4.33 -2.55
CA GLU A 70 14.55 -5.28 -1.71
C GLU A 70 14.11 -4.61 -0.40
N TYR A 71 15.06 -3.99 0.31
CA TYR A 71 14.79 -3.28 1.56
C TYR A 71 13.70 -2.21 1.39
N GLU A 72 13.84 -1.37 0.37
CA GLU A 72 12.87 -0.31 0.13
C GLU A 72 11.51 -0.84 -0.30
N LEU A 73 11.46 -1.89 -1.12
CA LEU A 73 10.23 -2.54 -1.51
C LEU A 73 9.48 -3.10 -0.29
N GLU A 74 10.17 -3.82 0.59
CA GLU A 74 9.59 -4.36 1.83
C GLU A 74 9.08 -3.25 2.75
N ARG A 75 9.86 -2.17 2.90
CA ARG A 75 9.46 -1.01 3.69
C ARG A 75 8.16 -0.40 3.18
N GLN A 76 8.00 -0.24 1.87
CA GLN A 76 6.75 0.27 1.30
C GLN A 76 5.57 -0.69 1.48
N HIS A 77 5.78 -2.01 1.35
CA HIS A 77 4.75 -3.02 1.64
C HIS A 77 4.28 -2.99 3.09
N LYS A 78 5.19 -2.73 4.04
CA LYS A 78 4.86 -2.54 5.44
C LYS A 78 3.99 -1.30 5.65
N LEU A 79 4.38 -0.16 5.07
CA LEU A 79 3.60 1.08 5.14
C LEU A 79 2.20 0.92 4.53
N ARG A 80 2.10 0.22 3.40
CA ARG A 80 0.83 -0.15 2.77
C ARG A 80 -0.04 -0.98 3.72
N SER A 81 0.53 -2.00 4.34
CA SER A 81 -0.18 -2.87 5.29
C SER A 81 -0.70 -2.08 6.49
N GLU A 82 0.12 -1.18 7.04
CA GLU A 82 -0.27 -0.28 8.13
C GLU A 82 -1.38 0.69 7.73
N HIS A 83 -1.32 1.25 6.52
CA HIS A 83 -2.37 2.11 5.96
C HIS A 83 -3.70 1.39 5.92
N TYR A 84 -3.76 0.21 5.29
CA TYR A 84 -5.00 -0.54 5.21
C TYR A 84 -5.50 -0.97 6.59
N ARG A 85 -4.62 -1.38 7.51
CA ARG A 85 -4.99 -1.68 8.90
C ARG A 85 -5.66 -0.49 9.59
N LYS A 86 -5.14 0.73 9.40
CA LYS A 86 -5.72 1.96 9.93
C LYS A 86 -7.08 2.27 9.29
N GLU A 87 -7.20 2.13 7.98
CA GLU A 87 -8.47 2.37 7.28
C GLU A 87 -9.56 1.37 7.72
N TYR A 88 -9.23 0.08 7.85
CA TYR A 88 -10.15 -0.92 8.40
C TYR A 88 -10.57 -0.60 9.84
N ARG A 89 -9.63 -0.15 10.69
CA ARG A 89 -9.95 0.24 12.07
C ARG A 89 -10.93 1.42 12.10
N LYS A 90 -10.69 2.48 11.30
CA LYS A 90 -11.61 3.63 11.19
C LYS A 90 -13.02 3.21 10.77
N LEU A 91 -13.13 2.29 9.81
CA LEU A 91 -14.43 1.77 9.36
C LEU A 91 -15.13 0.98 10.46
N SER A 92 -14.38 0.15 11.19
CA SER A 92 -14.89 -0.59 12.35
C SER A 92 -15.38 0.35 13.46
N ASP A 93 -14.60 1.37 13.79
CA ASP A 93 -14.94 2.35 14.84
C ASP A 93 -16.17 3.17 14.44
N ARG A 94 -16.26 3.64 13.19
CA ARG A 94 -17.46 4.29 12.66
C ARG A 94 -18.69 3.39 12.72
N ARG A 95 -18.54 2.09 12.44
CA ARG A 95 -19.66 1.13 12.54
C ARG A 95 -20.08 0.86 13.99
N ARG A 96 -19.13 0.81 14.93
CA ARG A 96 -19.46 0.76 16.37
C ARG A 96 -20.23 2.00 16.82
N ILE A 97 -19.79 3.19 16.40
CA ILE A 97 -20.50 4.45 16.65
C ILE A 97 -21.89 4.42 16.01
N SER A 98 -22.05 3.81 14.82
CA SER A 98 -23.39 3.66 14.22
C SER A 98 -24.29 2.71 15.01
N ALA A 99 -23.76 1.61 15.57
CA ALA A 99 -24.56 0.70 16.40
C ALA A 99 -24.97 1.34 17.74
N SER A 100 -24.08 2.10 18.39
CA SER A 100 -24.41 2.84 19.61
C SER A 100 -25.36 4.02 19.33
N ALA A 101 -25.20 4.72 18.20
CA ALA A 101 -26.11 5.79 17.78
C ALA A 101 -27.49 5.25 17.34
N ILE A 102 -27.58 4.00 16.87
CA ILE A 102 -28.84 3.31 16.54
C ILE A 102 -29.54 2.79 17.80
N LEU A 103 -28.79 2.33 18.81
CA LEU A 103 -29.36 1.80 20.05
C LEU A 103 -29.84 2.88 21.03
N GLY A 104 -29.49 4.16 20.79
CA GLY A 104 -29.86 5.28 21.65
C GLY A 104 -29.18 5.21 23.03
N ASP A 105 -28.73 6.35 23.54
CA ASP A 105 -28.00 6.43 24.81
C ASP A 105 -28.75 5.86 26.03
N GLU A 106 -30.05 5.55 25.93
CA GLU A 106 -30.84 4.95 27.01
C GLU A 106 -30.59 3.44 27.22
N ALA A 107 -30.18 2.70 26.19
CA ALA A 107 -30.03 1.24 26.30
C ALA A 107 -28.70 0.82 26.96
N TYR A 108 -27.68 1.67 26.93
CA TYR A 108 -26.34 1.35 27.45
C TYR A 108 -26.10 1.81 28.90
N LEU A 109 -26.93 2.72 29.42
CA LEU A 109 -26.84 3.25 30.79
C LEU A 109 -27.68 2.45 31.82
N ARG A 110 -28.33 1.35 31.41
CA ARG A 110 -29.12 0.46 32.28
C ARG A 110 -28.57 -0.97 32.41
N MET A 111 -27.30 -1.21 32.08
CA MET A 111 -26.55 -2.40 32.49
C MET A 111 -25.45 -1.99 33.46
#